data_AF-A0A4R4T164-F1
#
_entry.id   AF-A0A4R4T164-F1
#
_cell.length_a   1.000
_cell.length_b   1.000
_cell.length_c   1.000
_cell.angle_alpha   90.00
_cell.angle_beta   90.00
_cell.angle_gamma   90.00
#
_symmetry.space_group_name_H-M   'P 1'
#
loop_
_entity.id
_entity.type
_entity.pdbx_description
1 polymer ?
#
loop_
_entity_poly.entity_id
_entity_poly.type
_entity_poly.pdbx_seq_one_letter_code
_entity_poly.pdbx_strand_id
1 'polypeptide(L)'
;MKAIRRFSVRPVLPETLRALHELAFNLRWSWHPETRELLRSVDPAGWQAAREDPVRLLGTVDADRLAELATDRGFLRRLGLAAGDLSDYLTEPRWYQAAEARSGGELPRSIAYFSPEFGITAALPQYSGGLGILAGDHLKAASDLGAPLIGVGLLYRHGYFRQSLSPDGWQQEHYPVIDPHELPLT
;
A
#
# COMPACT_ATOMS: atom_id res chain seq x y z
N MET A 1 30.96 3.29 -4.50
CA MET A 1 30.58 4.66 -4.09
C MET A 1 29.16 4.60 -3.54
N LYS A 2 28.95 4.65 -2.21
CA LYS A 2 27.59 4.62 -1.61
C LYS A 2 27.03 6.04 -1.66
N ALA A 3 25.93 6.26 -2.38
CA ALA A 3 25.25 7.56 -2.36
C ALA A 3 24.82 7.87 -0.91
N ILE A 4 25.32 9.00 -0.37
CA ILE A 4 25.21 9.34 1.06
C ILE A 4 23.84 9.93 1.40
N ARG A 5 23.05 10.37 0.41
CA ARG A 5 21.64 10.78 0.56
C ARG A 5 20.89 10.53 -0.74
N ARG A 6 19.73 9.87 -0.64
CA ARG A 6 18.78 9.76 -1.74
C ARG A 6 17.67 10.79 -1.45
N PHE A 7 17.53 11.78 -2.32
CA PHE A 7 16.44 12.75 -2.21
C PHE A 7 15.26 12.21 -3.01
N SER A 8 14.18 11.81 -2.34
CA SER A 8 12.94 11.46 -3.03
C SER A 8 12.16 12.74 -3.29
N VAL A 9 12.30 13.31 -4.49
CA VAL A 9 11.45 14.42 -4.93
C VAL A 9 10.05 13.85 -5.13
N ARG A 10 9.09 14.27 -4.29
CA ARG A 10 7.68 13.95 -4.51
C ARG A 10 7.17 14.91 -5.58
N PRO A 11 6.84 14.45 -6.79
CA PRO A 11 6.26 15.34 -7.78
C PRO A 11 4.96 15.90 -7.23
N VAL A 12 4.80 17.22 -7.35
CA VAL A 12 3.53 17.88 -7.04
C VAL A 12 2.56 17.43 -8.14
N LEU A 13 1.63 16.56 -7.79
CA LEU A 13 0.60 16.11 -8.71
C LEU A 13 -0.28 17.30 -9.09
N PRO A 14 -0.71 17.42 -10.37
CA PRO A 14 -1.76 18.35 -10.75
C PRO A 14 -3.01 18.15 -9.87
N GLU A 15 -3.75 19.22 -9.57
CA GLU A 15 -4.91 19.14 -8.67
C GLU A 15 -5.94 18.09 -9.12
N THR A 16 -6.15 17.94 -10.43
CA THR A 16 -7.05 16.93 -11.01
C THR A 16 -6.61 15.48 -10.73
N LEU A 17 -5.33 15.27 -10.41
CA LEU A 17 -4.73 13.98 -10.11
C LEU A 17 -4.44 13.78 -8.62
N ARG A 18 -4.80 14.72 -7.74
CA ARG A 18 -4.49 14.67 -6.30
C ARG A 18 -4.96 13.37 -5.64
N ALA A 19 -6.11 12.82 -6.05
CA ALA A 19 -6.64 11.57 -5.54
C ALA A 19 -5.72 10.34 -5.78
N LEU A 20 -4.80 10.39 -6.76
CA LEU A 20 -3.80 9.32 -6.92
C LEU A 20 -2.89 9.19 -5.70
N HIS A 21 -2.59 10.30 -5.03
CA HIS A 21 -1.79 10.28 -3.80
C HIS A 21 -2.51 9.50 -2.70
N GLU A 22 -3.79 9.80 -2.48
CA GLU A 22 -4.63 9.16 -1.46
C GLU A 22 -4.74 7.65 -1.72
N LEU A 23 -5.01 7.26 -2.97
CA LEU A 23 -5.10 5.86 -3.37
C LEU A 23 -3.76 5.12 -3.27
N ALA A 24 -2.63 5.77 -3.56
CA ALA A 24 -1.30 5.16 -3.50
C ALA A 24 -0.82 4.92 -2.06
N PHE A 25 -1.13 5.85 -1.14
CA PHE A 25 -0.71 5.77 0.26
C PHE A 25 -1.65 4.94 1.13
N ASN A 26 -2.89 4.68 0.69
CA ASN A 26 -3.78 3.76 1.38
C ASN A 26 -3.56 2.32 0.92
N LEU A 27 -3.03 1.46 1.79
CA LEU A 27 -2.66 0.08 1.46
C LEU A 27 -3.80 -0.80 0.91
N ARG A 28 -5.07 -0.39 1.00
CA ARG A 28 -6.22 -1.12 0.44
C ARG A 28 -6.02 -1.47 -1.04
N TRP A 29 -5.28 -0.66 -1.81
CA TRP A 29 -4.95 -0.98 -3.20
C TRP A 29 -4.32 -2.38 -3.35
N SER A 30 -3.64 -2.92 -2.33
CA SER A 30 -2.94 -4.20 -2.45
C SER A 30 -3.87 -5.42 -2.41
N TRP A 31 -5.11 -5.25 -1.95
CA TRP A 31 -6.16 -6.28 -2.01
C TRP A 31 -7.46 -5.81 -2.69
N HIS A 32 -7.44 -4.62 -3.32
CA HIS A 32 -8.54 -4.09 -4.11
C HIS A 32 -8.17 -4.04 -5.60
N PRO A 33 -8.61 -5.00 -6.43
CA PRO A 33 -8.19 -5.16 -7.82
C PRO A 33 -8.40 -3.91 -8.69
N GLU A 34 -9.51 -3.21 -8.52
CA GLU A 34 -9.91 -2.06 -9.31
C GLU A 34 -8.98 -0.86 -9.07
N THR A 35 -8.62 -0.60 -7.81
CA THR A 35 -7.66 0.45 -7.46
C THR A 35 -6.26 0.09 -7.96
N ARG A 36 -5.84 -1.17 -7.81
CA ARG A 36 -4.55 -1.65 -8.33
C ARG A 36 -4.46 -1.48 -9.85
N GLU A 37 -5.53 -1.82 -10.56
CA GLU A 37 -5.60 -1.70 -12.01
C GLU A 37 -5.57 -0.24 -12.48
N LEU A 38 -6.24 0.66 -11.76
CA LEU A 38 -6.16 2.10 -12.00
C LEU A 38 -4.72 2.60 -11.86
N LEU A 39 -4.05 2.26 -10.74
CA LEU A 39 -2.66 2.65 -10.47
C LEU A 39 -1.72 2.11 -11.54
N ARG A 40 -1.87 0.83 -11.93
CA ARG A 40 -1.12 0.23 -13.03
C ARG A 40 -1.32 0.96 -14.37
N SER A 41 -2.51 1.51 -14.62
CA SER A 41 -2.81 2.22 -15.86
C SER A 41 -2.17 3.61 -15.97
N VAL A 42 -1.62 4.15 -14.88
CA VAL A 42 -0.86 5.42 -14.89
C VAL A 42 0.35 5.29 -15.82
N ASP A 43 1.18 4.28 -15.59
CA ASP A 43 2.29 3.89 -16.45
C ASP A 43 2.53 2.38 -16.28
N PRO A 44 2.08 1.54 -17.23
CA PRO A 44 2.22 0.08 -17.14
C PRO A 44 3.68 -0.40 -17.12
N ALA A 45 4.59 0.30 -17.79
CA ALA A 45 6.01 -0.04 -17.80
C ALA A 45 6.67 0.40 -16.49
N GLY A 46 6.37 1.62 -16.04
CA GLY A 46 6.76 2.15 -14.74
C GLY A 46 6.26 1.30 -13.58
N TRP A 47 5.05 0.73 -13.66
CA TRP A 47 4.49 -0.17 -12.63
C TRP A 47 5.36 -1.39 -12.39
N GLN A 48 5.81 -2.04 -13.47
CA GLN A 48 6.70 -3.20 -13.39
C GLN A 48 8.08 -2.79 -12.87
N ALA A 49 8.61 -1.67 -13.34
CA ALA A 49 9.90 -1.13 -12.88
C ALA A 49 9.88 -0.75 -11.39
N ALA A 50 8.75 -0.22 -10.92
CA ALA A 50 8.48 0.12 -9.52
C ALA A 50 8.20 -1.10 -8.63
N ARG A 51 8.15 -2.32 -9.21
CA ARG A 51 7.79 -3.56 -8.50
C ARG A 51 6.42 -3.48 -7.84
N GLU A 52 5.46 -2.92 -8.57
CA GLU A 52 4.06 -2.81 -8.12
C GLU A 52 3.86 -1.94 -6.87
N ASP A 53 4.79 -1.02 -6.63
CA ASP A 53 4.71 -0.02 -5.55
C ASP A 53 4.20 1.31 -6.13
N PRO A 54 2.96 1.73 -5.80
CA PRO A 54 2.40 2.96 -6.34
C PRO A 54 3.07 4.23 -5.82
N VAL A 55 3.67 4.21 -4.63
CA VAL A 55 4.40 5.38 -4.10
C VAL A 55 5.66 5.59 -4.93
N ARG A 56 6.38 4.51 -5.24
CA ARG A 56 7.53 4.55 -6.17
C ARG A 56 7.12 4.93 -7.58
N LEU A 57 6.06 4.34 -8.11
CA LEU A 57 5.51 4.68 -9.43
C LEU A 57 5.33 6.19 -9.55
N LEU A 58 4.57 6.80 -8.64
CA LEU A 58 4.27 8.23 -8.69
C LEU A 58 5.54 9.09 -8.57
N GLY A 59 6.58 8.60 -7.91
CA GLY A 59 7.88 9.28 -7.84
C GLY A 59 8.74 9.18 -9.12
N THR A 60 8.38 8.30 -10.06
CA THR A 60 9.14 8.06 -11.30
C THR A 60 8.39 8.38 -12.59
N VAL A 61 7.08 8.63 -12.52
CA VAL A 61 6.27 8.97 -13.71
C VAL A 61 6.66 10.36 -14.22
N ASP A 62 6.87 10.46 -15.53
CA ASP A 62 7.25 11.70 -16.20
C ASP A 62 6.15 12.77 -16.15
N ALA A 63 6.55 14.04 -16.09
CA ALA A 63 5.63 15.17 -16.02
C ALA A 63 4.68 15.24 -17.23
N ASP A 64 5.15 14.92 -18.43
CA ASP A 64 4.33 14.91 -19.64
C ASP A 64 3.23 13.84 -19.56
N ARG A 65 3.54 12.67 -18.99
CA ARG A 65 2.55 11.61 -18.76
C ARG A 65 1.50 12.04 -17.74
N LEU A 66 1.91 12.72 -16.66
CA LEU A 66 0.97 13.29 -15.70
C LEU A 66 0.08 14.37 -16.34
N ALA A 67 0.63 15.21 -17.22
CA ALA A 67 -0.14 16.23 -17.93
C ALA A 67 -1.17 15.61 -18.89
N GLU A 68 -0.81 14.54 -19.59
CA GLU A 68 -1.74 13.75 -20.42
C GLU A 68 -2.90 13.21 -19.58
N LEU A 69 -2.59 12.48 -18.51
CA LEU A 69 -3.60 11.90 -17.60
C LEU A 69 -4.49 12.96 -16.94
N ALA A 70 -3.94 14.14 -16.64
CA ALA A 70 -4.68 15.25 -16.06
C ALA A 70 -5.76 15.82 -17.00
N THR A 71 -5.75 15.46 -18.29
CA THR A 71 -6.76 15.87 -19.29
C THR A 71 -7.56 14.71 -19.88
N ASP A 72 -7.15 13.46 -19.63
CA ASP A 72 -7.88 12.27 -20.05
C ASP A 72 -9.16 12.08 -19.23
N ARG A 73 -10.30 12.42 -19.83
CA ARG A 73 -11.63 12.30 -19.22
C ARG A 73 -11.96 10.87 -18.80
N GLY A 74 -11.51 9.87 -19.54
CA GLY A 74 -11.74 8.45 -19.23
C GLY A 74 -10.97 8.02 -17.99
N PHE A 75 -9.71 8.44 -17.89
CA PHE A 75 -8.89 8.23 -16.70
C PHE A 75 -9.46 8.97 -15.48
N LEU A 76 -9.73 10.28 -15.60
CA LEU A 76 -10.25 11.10 -14.50
C LEU A 76 -11.58 10.57 -13.93
N ARG A 77 -12.47 10.04 -14.78
CA ARG A 77 -13.70 9.39 -14.32
C ARG A 77 -13.40 8.15 -13.48
N ARG A 78 -12.50 7.27 -13.94
CA ARG A 78 -12.09 6.08 -13.16
C ARG A 78 -11.42 6.46 -11.85
N LEU A 79 -10.58 7.51 -11.87
CA LEU A 79 -9.94 8.06 -10.68
C LEU A 79 -10.97 8.55 -9.66
N GLY A 80 -11.96 9.34 -10.09
CA GLY A 80 -13.03 9.82 -9.24
C GLY A 80 -13.87 8.69 -8.63
N LEU A 81 -14.18 7.65 -9.42
CA LEU A 81 -14.89 6.46 -8.93
C LEU A 81 -14.07 5.71 -7.87
N ALA A 82 -12.78 5.48 -8.10
CA ALA A 82 -11.91 4.79 -7.15
C ALA A 82 -11.73 5.60 -5.85
N ALA A 83 -11.62 6.93 -5.95
CA ALA A 83 -11.53 7.81 -4.79
C ALA A 83 -12.83 7.83 -3.98
N GLY A 84 -13.98 7.89 -4.66
CA GLY A 84 -15.30 7.78 -4.03
C GLY A 84 -15.49 6.44 -3.33
N ASP A 85 -15.15 5.33 -4.00
CA ASP A 85 -15.19 3.99 -3.40
C ASP A 85 -14.29 3.87 -2.17
N LEU A 86 -13.09 4.47 -2.18
CA LEU A 86 -12.24 4.50 -0.99
C LEU A 86 -12.86 5.36 0.13
N SER A 87 -13.45 6.50 -0.20
CA SER A 87 -14.14 7.36 0.77
C SER A 87 -15.26 6.59 1.45
N ASP A 88 -16.18 6.02 0.66
CA ASP A 88 -17.28 5.20 1.15
C ASP A 88 -16.72 4.03 1.97
N TYR A 89 -15.59 3.45 1.54
CA TYR A 89 -14.99 2.33 2.25
C TYR A 89 -14.58 2.69 3.68
N LEU A 90 -14.07 3.90 3.88
CA LEU A 90 -13.54 4.41 5.14
C LEU A 90 -14.61 5.04 6.04
N THR A 91 -15.70 5.55 5.47
CA THR A 91 -16.70 6.33 6.23
C THR A 91 -18.02 5.61 6.47
N GLU A 92 -18.44 4.72 5.55
CA GLU A 92 -19.74 4.08 5.67
C GLU A 92 -19.72 2.93 6.70
N PRO A 93 -20.83 2.72 7.45
CA PRO A 93 -20.96 1.60 8.35
C PRO A 93 -20.79 0.26 7.62
N ARG A 94 -19.92 -0.60 8.16
CA ARG A 94 -19.69 -1.96 7.68
C ARG A 94 -20.41 -2.97 8.56
N TRP A 95 -20.12 -4.25 8.30
CA TRP A 95 -20.70 -5.36 9.06
C TRP A 95 -20.52 -5.19 10.57
N TYR A 96 -19.34 -4.74 11.03
CA TYR A 96 -19.05 -4.61 12.45
C TYR A 96 -19.95 -3.59 13.16
N GLN A 97 -20.17 -2.42 12.54
CA GLN A 97 -21.04 -1.38 13.09
C GLN A 97 -22.50 -1.87 13.20
N ALA A 98 -22.97 -2.62 12.20
CA ALA A 98 -24.29 -3.24 12.26
C ALA A 98 -24.38 -4.34 13.33
N ALA A 99 -23.29 -5.10 13.55
CA ALA A 99 -23.23 -6.11 14.60
C ALA A 99 -23.19 -5.48 16.00
N GLU A 100 -22.43 -4.40 16.18
CA GLU A 100 -22.34 -3.64 17.43
C GLU A 100 -23.72 -3.11 17.86
N ALA A 101 -24.44 -2.48 16.92
CA ALA A 101 -25.80 -1.99 17.16
C ALA A 101 -26.78 -3.10 17.59
N ARG A 102 -26.64 -4.31 17.03
CA ARG A 102 -27.46 -5.48 17.38
C ARG A 102 -27.07 -6.10 18.72
N SER A 103 -25.81 -6.00 19.11
CA SER A 103 -25.28 -6.53 20.37
C SER A 103 -25.57 -5.64 21.59
N GLY A 104 -26.22 -4.48 21.41
CA GLY A 104 -26.41 -3.52 22.50
C GLY A 104 -25.11 -2.88 22.99
N GLY A 105 -24.06 -2.85 22.15
CA GLY A 105 -22.75 -2.30 22.50
C GLY A 105 -21.81 -3.24 23.26
N GLU A 106 -22.07 -4.55 23.23
CA GLU A 106 -21.21 -5.55 23.89
C GLU A 106 -19.93 -5.88 23.10
N LEU A 107 -19.86 -5.49 21.82
CA LEU A 107 -18.66 -5.72 21.01
C LEU A 107 -17.48 -4.82 21.42
N PRO A 108 -16.22 -5.29 21.29
CA PRO A 108 -15.05 -4.49 21.63
C PRO A 108 -14.92 -3.20 20.81
N ARG A 109 -14.79 -2.06 21.48
CA ARG A 109 -14.52 -0.78 20.80
C ARG A 109 -13.15 -0.70 20.12
N SER A 110 -12.21 -1.56 20.52
CA SER A 110 -10.88 -1.65 19.93
C SER A 110 -10.26 -3.02 20.23
N ILE A 111 -9.48 -3.54 19.28
CA ILE A 111 -8.77 -4.82 19.38
C ILE A 111 -7.30 -4.57 19.01
N ALA A 112 -6.38 -4.74 19.96
CA ALA A 112 -4.95 -4.66 19.68
C ALA A 112 -4.41 -6.02 19.24
N TYR A 113 -3.83 -6.09 18.04
CA TYR A 113 -3.21 -7.29 17.50
C TYR A 113 -1.69 -7.12 17.43
N PHE A 114 -0.99 -7.74 18.37
CA PHE A 114 0.46 -7.72 18.43
C PHE A 114 1.05 -8.84 17.57
N SER A 115 1.92 -8.47 16.63
CA SER A 115 2.67 -9.43 15.83
C SER A 115 4.06 -8.87 15.54
N PRO A 116 5.10 -9.72 15.53
CA PRO A 116 6.42 -9.29 15.07
C PRO A 116 6.42 -9.00 13.57
N GLU A 117 5.44 -9.45 12.78
CA GLU A 117 5.42 -9.31 11.33
C GLU A 117 4.00 -9.07 10.78
N PHE A 118 3.91 -8.31 9.69
CA PHE A 118 2.67 -8.09 8.93
C PHE A 118 2.94 -8.08 7.41
N GLY A 119 2.39 -9.07 6.72
CA GLY A 119 2.50 -9.27 5.28
C GLY A 119 1.33 -8.67 4.52
N ILE A 120 1.23 -7.33 4.50
CA ILE A 120 0.14 -6.63 3.80
C ILE A 120 0.41 -6.56 2.29
N THR A 121 1.59 -6.07 1.92
CA THR A 121 2.04 -5.88 0.54
C THR A 121 3.57 -5.86 0.46
N ALA A 122 4.12 -6.25 -0.69
CA ALA A 122 5.56 -6.18 -0.93
C ALA A 122 6.13 -4.74 -0.90
N ALA A 123 5.28 -3.72 -1.12
CA ALA A 123 5.64 -2.32 -0.98
C ALA A 123 5.92 -1.91 0.49
N LEU A 124 5.47 -2.72 1.47
CA LEU A 124 5.75 -2.54 2.89
C LEU A 124 6.38 -3.84 3.45
N PRO A 125 7.69 -4.05 3.26
CA PRO A 125 8.36 -5.31 3.57
C PRO A 125 8.57 -5.51 5.08
N GLN A 126 7.51 -5.91 5.78
CA GLN A 126 7.48 -6.21 7.22
C GLN A 126 7.17 -7.68 7.56
N TYR A 127 7.55 -8.62 6.69
CA TYR A 127 7.36 -10.04 6.94
C TYR A 127 8.47 -10.89 6.32
N SER A 128 8.65 -12.10 6.86
CA SER A 128 9.60 -13.10 6.40
C SER A 128 8.92 -14.41 5.95
N GLY A 129 7.70 -14.68 6.42
CA GLY A 129 7.02 -15.94 6.14
C GLY A 129 5.53 -15.98 6.50
N GLY A 130 5.03 -17.18 6.75
CA GLY A 130 3.59 -17.45 6.91
C GLY A 130 2.91 -16.74 8.09
N LEU A 131 3.65 -16.49 9.18
CA LEU A 131 3.12 -15.73 10.33
C LEU A 131 2.74 -14.31 9.92
N GLY A 132 3.63 -13.60 9.22
CA GLY A 132 3.36 -12.26 8.74
C GLY A 132 2.22 -12.25 7.71
N ILE A 133 2.17 -13.22 6.79
CA ILE A 133 1.05 -13.34 5.84
C ILE A 133 -0.29 -13.48 6.56
N LEU A 134 -0.40 -14.41 7.51
CA LEU A 134 -1.63 -14.59 8.29
C LEU A 134 -2.00 -13.32 9.05
N ALA A 135 -1.03 -12.66 9.69
CA ALA A 135 -1.28 -11.41 10.39
C ALA A 135 -1.76 -10.29 9.44
N GLY A 136 -1.17 -10.20 8.25
CA GLY A 136 -1.59 -9.27 7.20
C GLY A 136 -3.00 -9.56 6.70
N ASP A 137 -3.36 -10.83 6.50
CA ASP A 137 -4.70 -11.21 6.05
C ASP A 137 -5.76 -10.97 7.13
N HIS A 138 -5.43 -11.12 8.42
CA HIS A 138 -6.30 -10.65 9.50
C HIS A 138 -6.53 -9.14 9.42
N LEU A 139 -5.51 -8.33 9.13
CA LEU A 139 -5.69 -6.88 8.99
C LEU A 139 -6.61 -6.55 7.81
N LYS A 140 -6.43 -7.20 6.65
CA LYS A 140 -7.27 -7.00 5.47
C LYS A 140 -8.73 -7.38 5.74
N ALA A 141 -8.95 -8.56 6.32
CA ALA A 141 -10.28 -9.05 6.67
C ALA A 141 -10.96 -8.15 7.72
N ALA A 142 -10.22 -7.71 8.74
CA ALA A 142 -10.72 -6.78 9.74
C ALA A 142 -11.12 -5.44 9.11
N SER A 143 -10.30 -4.92 8.19
CA SER A 143 -10.59 -3.71 7.42
C SER A 143 -11.88 -3.86 6.60
N ASP A 144 -12.05 -4.97 5.87
CA ASP A 144 -13.24 -5.20 5.05
C ASP A 144 -14.53 -5.35 5.88
N LEU A 145 -14.41 -5.92 7.08
CA LEU A 145 -15.51 -6.03 8.05
C LEU A 145 -15.79 -4.72 8.80
N GLY A 146 -14.86 -3.76 8.79
CA GLY A 146 -14.89 -2.55 9.60
C GLY A 146 -14.65 -2.80 11.09
N ALA A 147 -13.97 -3.90 11.44
CA ALA A 147 -13.62 -4.21 12.81
C ALA A 147 -12.53 -3.25 13.33
N PRO A 148 -12.61 -2.77 14.59
CA PRO A 148 -11.68 -1.77 15.13
C PRO A 148 -10.36 -2.41 15.57
N LEU A 149 -9.70 -3.12 14.67
CA LEU A 149 -8.46 -3.86 14.92
C LEU A 149 -7.24 -3.01 14.57
N ILE A 150 -6.31 -2.93 15.52
CA ILE A 150 -5.07 -2.13 15.45
C ILE A 150 -3.88 -3.08 15.47
N GLY A 151 -3.15 -3.17 14.36
CA GLY A 151 -1.89 -3.90 14.28
C GLY A 151 -0.77 -3.17 15.01
N VAL A 152 -0.08 -3.86 15.93
CA VAL A 152 1.09 -3.33 16.65
C VAL A 152 2.29 -4.22 16.37
N GLY A 153 3.34 -3.64 15.80
CA GLY A 153 4.55 -4.35 15.38
C GLY A 153 5.78 -3.45 15.36
N LEU A 154 6.80 -3.88 14.63
CA LEU A 154 8.11 -3.21 14.55
C LEU A 154 8.43 -2.79 13.12
N LEU A 155 8.92 -1.56 12.94
CA LEU A 155 9.52 -1.12 11.67
C LEU A 155 10.99 -1.55 11.60
N TYR A 156 11.24 -2.73 11.05
CA TYR A 156 12.61 -3.25 10.89
C TYR A 156 13.39 -2.46 9.84
N ARG A 157 14.60 -2.02 10.20
CA ARG A 157 15.48 -1.24 9.32
C ARG A 157 15.95 -1.99 8.06
N HIS A 158 16.06 -3.32 8.14
CA HIS A 158 16.63 -4.15 7.06
C HIS A 158 15.63 -5.18 6.49
N GLY A 159 14.38 -5.19 6.99
CA GLY A 159 13.36 -6.15 6.58
C GLY A 159 13.86 -7.60 6.56
N TYR A 160 13.32 -8.38 5.62
CA TYR A 160 13.86 -9.70 5.26
C TYR A 160 14.84 -9.59 4.09
N PHE A 161 15.78 -10.54 3.98
CA PHE A 161 16.75 -10.52 2.89
C PHE A 161 16.12 -10.82 1.53
N ARG A 162 16.76 -10.32 0.47
CA ARG A 162 16.52 -10.76 -0.90
C ARG A 162 17.46 -11.90 -1.22
N GLN A 163 16.90 -13.00 -1.71
CA GLN A 163 17.64 -14.17 -2.12
C GLN A 163 18.02 -14.09 -3.60
N SER A 164 19.27 -14.39 -3.91
CA SER A 164 19.72 -14.74 -5.26
C SER A 164 20.50 -16.06 -5.21
N LEU A 165 20.65 -16.71 -6.37
CA LEU A 165 21.51 -17.88 -6.52
C LEU A 165 22.76 -17.49 -7.29
N SER A 166 23.92 -17.91 -6.81
CA SER A 166 25.17 -17.80 -7.53
C SER A 166 25.19 -18.72 -8.76
N PRO A 167 26.12 -18.54 -9.71
CA PRO A 167 26.24 -19.43 -10.88
C PRO A 167 26.44 -20.92 -10.53
N ASP A 168 27.03 -21.19 -9.36
CA ASP A 168 27.25 -22.51 -8.77
C ASP A 168 26.10 -22.99 -7.87
N GLY A 169 24.98 -22.25 -7.82
CA GLY A 169 23.74 -22.67 -7.16
C GLY A 169 23.69 -22.38 -5.66
N TRP A 170 24.65 -21.64 -5.10
CA TRP A 170 24.63 -21.26 -3.70
C TRP A 170 23.73 -20.06 -3.45
N GLN A 171 23.04 -20.09 -2.31
CA GLN A 171 22.25 -18.97 -1.84
C GLN A 171 23.15 -17.77 -1.52
N GLN A 172 22.71 -16.59 -1.93
CA GLN A 172 23.30 -15.31 -1.56
C GLN A 172 22.21 -14.40 -0.98
N GLU A 173 22.48 -13.81 0.18
CA GLU A 173 21.57 -12.90 0.86
C GLU A 173 21.97 -11.44 0.68
N HIS A 174 21.01 -10.60 0.30
CA HIS A 174 21.17 -9.16 0.27
C HIS A 174 20.14 -8.48 1.18
N TYR A 175 20.61 -7.70 2.14
CA TYR A 175 19.78 -6.97 3.11
C TYR A 175 19.67 -5.49 2.73
N PRO A 176 18.71 -5.09 1.87
CA PRO A 176 18.54 -3.69 1.53
C PRO A 176 18.12 -2.89 2.76
N VAL A 177 18.73 -1.71 2.94
CA VAL A 177 18.26 -0.75 3.94
C VAL A 177 16.93 -0.19 3.47
N ILE A 178 15.92 -0.25 4.34
CA ILE A 178 14.61 0.36 4.11
C ILE A 178 14.72 1.84 4.47
N ASP A 179 14.31 2.70 3.55
CA ASP A 179 14.11 4.13 3.80
C ASP A 179 12.63 4.38 4.14
N PRO A 180 12.29 4.75 5.38
CA PRO A 180 10.89 5.03 5.76
C PRO A 180 10.23 6.12 4.91
N HIS A 181 11.00 7.04 4.32
CA HIS A 181 10.45 8.11 3.48
C HIS A 181 10.01 7.64 2.08
N GLU A 182 10.48 6.47 1.64
CA GLU A 182 10.08 5.81 0.39
C GLU A 182 8.92 4.82 0.60
N LEU A 183 8.44 4.62 1.83
CA LEU A 183 7.36 3.68 2.14
C LEU A 183 5.98 4.37 2.16
N PRO A 184 4.88 3.61 1.98
CA PRO A 184 3.51 4.10 2.22
C PRO A 184 3.23 4.26 3.72
N LEU A 185 4.00 5.13 4.38
CA LEU A 185 3.85 5.50 5.79
C LEU A 185 3.45 6.99 5.87
N THR A 186 2.59 7.32 6.82
CA THR A 186 2.06 8.68 7.06
C THR A 186 2.70 9.32 8.28
#